data_AF-A0A534KHQ4-F1
#
_entry.id   AF-A0A534KHQ4-F1
#
_cell.length_a   1.000
_cell.length_b   1.000
_cell.length_c   1.000
_cell.angle_alpha   90.00
_cell.angle_beta   90.00
_cell.angle_gamma   90.00
#
_symmetry.space_group_name_H-M   'P 1'
#
loop_
_entity.id
_entity.type
_entity.pdbx_description
1 polymer ?
#
loop_
_entity_poly.entity_id
_entity_poly.type
_entity_poly.pdbx_seq_one_letter_code
_entity_poly.pdbx_strand_id
1 'polypeptide(L)'
;MEALGLREGVCQLCFGKFDKWLSAHHVLGKERDPENKLLIALCRGCHDMVTNLAARPWVENSESAADLISLALARRGRLGAVVCLEIEEWREDEQRDYIDAGRAE
;
A
#
# COMPACT_ATOMS: atom_id res chain seq x y z
N MET A 1 -5.64 -0.81 -18.07
CA MET A 1 -4.94 0.27 -17.36
C MET A 1 -3.57 -0.26 -16.98
N GLU A 2 -2.52 0.53 -17.14
CA GLU A 2 -1.18 0.15 -16.64
C GLU A 2 -1.10 0.51 -15.15
N ALA A 3 -0.36 -0.26 -14.36
CA ALA A 3 -0.24 0.00 -12.93
C ALA A 3 0.57 1.29 -12.68
N LEU A 4 0.08 2.15 -11.80
CA LEU A 4 0.73 3.42 -11.48
C LEU A 4 2.18 3.18 -11.00
N GLY A 5 3.15 3.85 -11.61
CA GLY A 5 4.57 3.67 -11.30
C GLY A 5 5.27 2.56 -12.08
N LEU A 6 4.54 1.73 -12.83
CA LEU A 6 5.14 0.60 -13.55
C LEU A 6 6.02 1.10 -14.70
N ARG A 7 5.50 2.05 -15.47
CA ARG A 7 6.22 2.66 -16.60
C ARG A 7 7.37 3.54 -16.12
N GLU A 8 7.17 4.23 -15.00
CA GLU A 8 8.17 5.11 -14.37
C GLU A 8 9.28 4.33 -13.68
N GLY A 9 9.10 3.02 -13.49
CA GLY A 9 10.04 2.20 -12.74
C GLY A 9 10.05 2.56 -11.24
N VAL A 10 8.92 3.00 -10.66
CA VAL A 10 8.83 3.46 -9.27
C VAL A 10 7.87 2.60 -8.45
N CYS A 11 8.37 2.03 -7.34
CA CYS A 11 7.53 1.36 -6.35
C CYS A 11 6.65 2.38 -5.62
N GLN A 12 5.33 2.20 -5.62
CA GLN A 12 4.38 3.14 -5.02
C GLN A 12 4.30 3.07 -3.49
N LEU A 13 5.01 2.14 -2.84
CA LEU A 13 5.07 2.05 -1.37
C LEU A 13 6.37 2.59 -0.80
N CYS A 14 7.53 2.17 -1.33
CA CYS A 14 8.83 2.63 -0.83
C CYS A 14 9.44 3.77 -1.66
N PHE A 15 8.79 4.16 -2.77
CA PHE A 15 9.25 5.19 -3.72
C PHE A 15 10.63 4.93 -4.32
N GLY A 16 11.17 3.71 -4.19
CA GLY A 16 12.41 3.30 -4.82
C GLY A 16 12.26 3.19 -6.35
N LYS A 17 13.35 3.48 -7.07
CA LYS A 17 13.45 3.30 -8.53
C LYS A 17 14.03 1.92 -8.86
N PHE A 18 13.43 1.24 -9.83
CA PHE A 18 13.76 -0.13 -10.21
C PHE A 18 13.69 -0.28 -11.73
N ASP A 19 14.79 -0.71 -12.35
CA ASP A 19 14.84 -0.94 -13.80
C ASP A 19 14.10 -2.23 -14.22
N LYS A 20 13.91 -3.16 -13.27
CA LYS A 20 13.21 -4.46 -13.43
C LYS A 20 12.56 -4.85 -12.10
N TRP A 21 11.65 -5.83 -12.11
CA TRP A 21 11.06 -6.46 -10.91
C TRP A 21 9.99 -5.66 -10.16
N LEU A 22 9.32 -4.75 -10.85
CA LEU A 22 8.05 -4.21 -10.40
C LEU A 22 6.91 -5.10 -10.88
N SER A 23 5.92 -5.28 -10.03
CA SER A 23 4.68 -6.01 -10.33
C SER A 23 3.48 -5.15 -10.01
N ALA A 24 2.46 -5.24 -10.87
CA ALA A 24 1.16 -4.66 -10.60
C ALA A 24 0.52 -5.31 -9.36
N HIS A 25 -0.04 -4.49 -8.47
CA HIS A 25 -0.73 -4.92 -7.26
C HIS A 25 -2.11 -4.27 -7.21
N HIS A 26 -3.15 -5.07 -6.97
CA HIS A 26 -4.52 -4.58 -6.80
C HIS A 26 -4.69 -3.95 -5.43
N VAL A 27 -4.99 -2.66 -5.37
CA VAL A 27 -5.19 -1.95 -4.10
C VAL A 27 -6.37 -2.52 -3.30
N LEU A 28 -7.49 -2.80 -3.97
CA LEU A 28 -8.70 -3.33 -3.34
C LEU A 28 -8.80 -4.87 -3.39
N GLY A 29 -7.80 -5.52 -3.98
CA GLY A 29 -7.87 -6.93 -4.38
C GLY A 29 -8.72 -7.15 -5.64
N LYS A 30 -8.44 -8.24 -6.38
CA LYS A 30 -9.07 -8.54 -7.67
C LYS A 30 -10.59 -8.71 -7.59
N GLU A 31 -11.10 -9.26 -6.49
CA GLU A 31 -12.54 -9.48 -6.26
C GLU A 31 -13.32 -8.15 -6.22
N ARG A 32 -12.69 -7.08 -5.71
CA ARG A 32 -13.29 -5.75 -5.57
C ARG A 32 -12.85 -4.77 -6.67
N ASP A 33 -11.88 -5.15 -7.50
CA ASP A 33 -11.44 -4.44 -8.69
C ASP A 33 -11.28 -5.38 -9.90
N PRO A 34 -12.39 -5.94 -10.43
CA PRO A 34 -12.35 -6.91 -11.53
C PRO A 34 -11.92 -6.29 -12.87
N GLU A 35 -12.05 -4.97 -13.01
CA GLU A 35 -11.71 -4.23 -14.23
C GLU A 35 -10.26 -3.71 -14.23
N ASN A 36 -9.46 -4.04 -13.20
CA ASN A 36 -8.07 -3.62 -13.06
C ASN A 36 -7.89 -2.10 -13.08
N LYS A 37 -8.80 -1.36 -12.43
CA LYS A 37 -8.79 0.10 -12.38
C LYS A 37 -7.79 0.64 -11.36
N LEU A 38 -7.46 -0.14 -10.33
CA LEU A 38 -6.66 0.28 -9.19
C LEU A 38 -5.45 -0.61 -9.02
N LEU A 39 -4.50 -0.42 -9.94
CA LEU A 39 -3.22 -1.11 -9.91
C LEU A 39 -2.09 -0.14 -9.58
N ILE A 40 -1.25 -0.52 -8.63
CA ILE A 40 0.00 0.17 -8.31
C ILE A 40 1.20 -0.74 -8.55
N ALA A 41 2.34 -0.18 -8.94
CA ALA A 41 3.58 -0.92 -9.07
C ALA A 41 4.26 -1.08 -7.70
N LEU A 42 4.55 -2.32 -7.30
CA LEU A 42 5.32 -2.63 -6.10
C LEU A 42 6.59 -3.37 -6.47
N CYS A 43 7.70 -3.07 -5.78
CA CYS A 43 8.88 -3.94 -5.83
C CYS A 43 8.61 -5.23 -5.04
N ARG A 44 9.35 -6.30 -5.35
CA ARG A 44 9.17 -7.62 -4.70
C ARG A 44 9.08 -7.54 -3.17
N GLY A 45 9.96 -6.79 -2.52
CA GLY A 45 9.96 -6.67 -1.05
C GLY A 45 8.70 -6.00 -0.50
N CYS A 46 8.26 -4.90 -1.12
CA CYS A 46 7.02 -4.22 -0.72
C CYS A 46 5.79 -5.07 -1.02
N HIS A 47 5.78 -5.77 -2.15
CA HIS A 47 4.71 -6.66 -2.54
C HIS A 47 4.54 -7.79 -1.51
N ASP A 48 5.63 -8.51 -1.22
CA ASP A 48 5.63 -9.61 -0.24
C ASP A 48 5.21 -9.12 1.16
N MET A 49 5.66 -7.92 1.56
CA MET A 49 5.29 -7.32 2.85
C MET A 49 3.78 -7.04 2.94
N VAL A 50 3.20 -6.39 1.92
CA VAL A 50 1.75 -6.07 1.90
C VAL A 50 0.92 -7.35 1.91
N THR A 51 1.26 -8.34 1.07
CA THR A 51 0.55 -9.63 1.06
C THR A 51 0.60 -10.33 2.42
N ASN A 52 1.77 -10.37 3.06
CA ASN A 52 1.91 -10.99 4.38
C ASN A 52 1.19 -10.20 5.49
N LEU A 53 1.18 -8.88 5.40
CA LEU A 53 0.48 -8.00 6.33
C LEU A 53 -1.04 -8.16 6.23
N ALA A 54 -1.58 -8.19 5.01
CA ALA A 54 -3.01 -8.36 4.75
C ALA A 54 -3.57 -9.69 5.27
N ALA A 55 -2.72 -10.70 5.47
CA ALA A 55 -3.12 -11.98 6.05
C ALA A 55 -3.19 -11.98 7.59
N ARG A 56 -2.94 -10.84 8.27
CA ARG A 56 -2.90 -10.75 9.73
C ARG A 56 -4.12 -10.01 10.28
N PRO A 57 -4.91 -10.61 11.19
CA PRO A 57 -6.13 -9.98 11.69
C PRO A 57 -5.88 -8.73 12.52
N TRP A 58 -4.70 -8.60 13.16
CA TRP A 58 -4.38 -7.42 13.95
C TRP A 58 -4.18 -6.15 13.11
N VAL A 59 -4.11 -6.23 11.78
CA VAL A 59 -4.04 -5.06 10.90
C VAL A 59 -5.31 -4.20 10.99
N GLU A 60 -6.44 -4.80 11.38
CA GLU A 60 -7.72 -4.12 11.58
C GLU A 60 -7.78 -3.37 12.93
N ASN A 61 -6.81 -3.57 13.81
CA ASN A 61 -6.72 -2.88 15.09
C ASN A 61 -5.64 -1.79 15.01
N SER A 62 -6.06 -0.52 15.11
CA SER A 62 -5.18 0.63 14.97
C SER A 62 -4.03 0.67 15.99
N GLU A 63 -4.28 0.27 17.24
CA GLU A 63 -3.26 0.21 18.29
C GLU A 63 -2.19 -0.84 17.96
N SER A 64 -2.59 -2.05 17.58
CA SER A 64 -1.67 -3.14 17.22
C SER A 64 -0.85 -2.81 15.97
N ALA A 65 -1.47 -2.17 14.97
CA ALA A 65 -0.77 -1.68 13.80
C ALA A 65 0.23 -0.57 14.16
N ALA A 66 -0.14 0.35 15.05
CA ALA A 66 0.74 1.41 15.52
C ALA A 66 1.93 0.85 16.31
N ASP A 67 1.72 -0.17 17.12
CA ASP A 67 2.76 -0.88 17.86
C ASP A 67 3.76 -1.55 16.91
N LEU A 68 3.30 -2.21 15.85
CA LEU A 68 4.20 -2.79 14.85
C LEU A 68 5.12 -1.73 14.23
N ILE A 69 4.54 -0.60 13.82
CA ILE A 69 5.32 0.51 13.24
C ILE A 69 6.30 1.08 14.27
N SER A 70 5.87 1.20 15.53
CA SER A 70 6.72 1.63 16.64
C SER A 70 7.91 0.68 16.85
N LEU A 71 7.69 -0.64 16.81
CA LEU A 71 8.76 -1.65 16.88
C LEU A 71 9.72 -1.55 15.69
N ALA A 72 9.20 -1.35 14.48
CA ALA A 72 10.02 -1.14 13.29
C ALA A 72 10.89 0.12 13.40
N LEU A 73 10.33 1.21 13.94
CA LEU A 73 11.05 2.46 14.21
C LEU A 73 12.11 2.29 15.30
N ALA A 74 11.80 1.58 16.38
CA ALA A 74 12.75 1.23 17.43
C ALA A 74 13.94 0.43 16.87
N ARG A 75 13.69 -0.54 15.98
CA ARG A 75 14.74 -1.30 15.28
C ARG A 75 15.65 -0.42 14.42
N ARG A 76 15.17 0.73 13.98
CA ARG A 76 15.92 1.78 13.27
C ARG A 76 16.55 2.83 14.20
N GLY A 77 16.52 2.62 15.52
CA GLY A 77 17.11 3.50 16.53
C GLY A 77 16.21 4.64 17.00
N ARG A 78 14.90 4.61 16.68
CA ARG A 78 13.93 5.64 17.10
C ARG A 78 13.18 5.22 18.37
N LEU A 79 13.90 5.09 19.49
CA LEU A 79 13.39 4.48 20.73
C LEU A 79 12.29 5.28 21.47
N GLY A 80 11.99 6.51 21.05
CA GLY A 80 10.93 7.34 21.62
C GLY A 80 9.86 7.76 20.61
N ALA A 81 9.78 7.07 19.46
CA ALA A 81 8.74 7.34 18.49
C ALA A 81 7.37 6.95 19.05
N VAL A 82 6.43 7.88 19.00
CA VAL A 82 5.01 7.62 19.25
C VAL A 82 4.33 7.56 17.90
N VAL A 83 3.59 6.48 17.66
CA VAL A 83 2.82 6.28 16.43
C VAL A 83 1.34 6.27 16.82
N CYS A 84 0.57 7.11 16.16
CA CYS A 84 -0.89 7.11 16.24
C CYS A 84 -1.42 6.79 14.85
N LEU A 85 -2.35 5.84 14.76
CA LEU A 85 -3.01 5.46 13.52
C LEU A 85 -4.52 5.56 13.71
N GLU A 86 -5.18 6.05 12.68
CA GLU A 86 -6.64 6.01 12.54
C GLU A 86 -6.93 5.16 11.30
N ILE A 87 -7.86 4.22 11.42
CA ILE A 87 -8.30 3.38 10.31
C ILE A 87 -9.67 3.90 9.89
N GLU A 88 -9.74 4.43 8.67
CA GLU A 88 -10.97 4.89 8.06
C GLU A 88 -11.32 4.00 6.88
N GLU A 89 -12.60 3.69 6.74
CA GLU A 89 -13.09 2.98 5.56
C GLU A 89 -13.34 3.97 4.43
N TRP A 90 -12.85 3.66 3.23
CA TRP A 90 -13.11 4.48 2.05
C TRP A 90 -14.59 4.43 1.67
N ARG A 91 -15.22 5.60 1.57
CA ARG A 91 -16.56 5.73 1.02
C ARG A 91 -16.57 5.45 -0.49
N GLU A 92 -17.71 5.05 -1.04
CA GLU A 92 -17.81 4.69 -2.46
C GLU A 92 -17.45 5.84 -3.41
N ASP A 93 -17.73 7.09 -3.00
CA ASP A 93 -17.34 8.29 -3.73
C ASP A 93 -15.83 8.53 -3.67
N GLU A 94 -15.19 8.33 -2.52
CA GLU A 94 -13.73 8.43 -2.38
C GLU A 94 -13.00 7.36 -3.19
N GLN A 95 -13.54 6.13 -3.22
CA GLN A 95 -13.02 5.06 -4.08
C GLN A 95 -13.09 5.47 -5.56
N ARG A 96 -14.23 6.03 -5.99
CA ARG A 96 -14.42 6.50 -7.38
C ARG A 96 -13.50 7.67 -7.71
N ASP A 97 -13.39 8.66 -6.83
CA ASP A 97 -12.57 9.84 -7.05
C ASP A 97 -11.09 9.45 -7.13
N TYR A 98 -10.64 8.49 -6.31
CA TYR A 98 -9.28 7.94 -6.40
C TYR A 98 -9.06 7.18 -7.72
N ILE A 99 -10.04 6.37 -8.16
CA ILE A 99 -10.01 5.71 -9.48
C ILE A 99 -9.89 6.75 -10.60
N ASP A 100 -10.70 7.81 -10.54
CA ASP A 100 -10.79 8.81 -11.60
C ASP A 100 -9.57 9.75 -11.61
N ALA A 101 -8.98 10.05 -10.46
CA ALA A 101 -7.69 10.77 -10.37
C ALA A 101 -6.57 10.00 -11.07
N GLY A 102 -6.50 8.68 -10.91
CA GLY A 102 -5.55 7.82 -11.61
C GLY A 102 -5.81 7.67 -13.11
N ARG A 103 -6.97 8.11 -13.64
CA ARG A 103 -7.30 8.12 -15.08
C ARG A 103 -6.94 9.43 -15.77
N ALA A 104 -6.69 10.49 -15.00
CA ALA A 104 -6.42 11.83 -15.53
C ALA A 104 -4.93 12.07 -15.86
N GLU A 105 -4.06 11.10 -15.53
CA GLU A 105 -2.62 11.05 -15.86
C GLU A 105 -2.33 10.07 -17.00
#